data_AF-A0A9E2E5Z0-F1
#
_entry.id   AF-A0A9E2E5Z0-F1
#
_cell.length_a   1.000
_cell.length_b   1.000
_cell.length_c   1.000
_cell.angle_alpha   90.00
_cell.angle_beta   90.00
_cell.angle_gamma   90.00
#
_symmetry.space_group_name_H-M   'P 1'
#
loop_
_entity.id
_entity.type
_entity.pdbx_description
1 polymer ?
#
loop_
_entity_poly.entity_id
_entity_poly.type
_entity_poly.pdbx_seq_one_letter_code
_entity_poly.pdbx_strand_id
1 'polypeptide(L)'
;MRLAKGQLRGFTLIELLVVIAIIAILAGMLLPALAKAKAKATGISCMNNLRQMSFSWTMYTDDNDGQLVPNAVFPTRNRSWVRGWLNYAQSVPDNTNTVYLMQSHLWPYHRSLGIWKCPADMSTSRHGGKQLSRVRSISMNGFLNPPALQGWQAGYRPIRKLSDAAGKSL
;
A
#
# COMPACT_ATOMS: atom_id res chain seq x y z
N MET A 1 49.09 -10.94 -51.77
CA MET A 1 47.97 -10.34 -51.03
C MET A 1 48.54 -9.66 -49.77
N ARG A 2 48.68 -8.33 -49.76
CA ARG A 2 49.19 -7.59 -48.59
C ARG A 2 48.01 -7.17 -47.72
N LEU A 3 47.91 -7.73 -46.52
CA LEU A 3 46.93 -7.34 -45.51
C LEU A 3 47.30 -5.96 -44.95
N ALA A 4 46.46 -4.96 -45.19
CA ALA A 4 46.59 -3.66 -44.55
C ALA A 4 46.29 -3.82 -43.04
N LYS A 5 47.32 -3.64 -42.20
CA LYS A 5 47.16 -3.55 -40.74
C LYS A 5 46.38 -2.27 -40.44
N GLY A 6 45.11 -2.41 -40.09
CA GLY A 6 44.36 -1.33 -39.46
C GLY A 6 45.01 -1.01 -38.11
N GLN A 7 45.62 0.18 -38.00
CA GLN A 7 46.11 0.70 -36.73
C GLN A 7 44.91 0.89 -35.81
N LEU A 8 44.73 -0.02 -34.85
CA LEU A 8 43.82 0.18 -33.74
C LEU A 8 44.37 1.36 -32.92
N ARG A 9 43.75 2.53 -33.08
CA ARG A 9 44.00 3.69 -32.21
C ARG A 9 43.48 3.33 -30.82
N GLY A 10 44.40 3.11 -29.87
CA GLY A 10 44.06 2.90 -28.47
C GLY A 10 43.64 4.22 -27.81
N PHE A 11 42.66 4.14 -26.92
CA PHE A 11 42.26 5.28 -26.08
C PHE A 11 43.42 5.68 -25.17
N THR A 12 43.71 6.97 -25.07
CA THR A 12 44.66 7.47 -24.07
C THR A 12 44.00 7.49 -22.69
N LEU A 13 44.81 7.36 -21.63
CA LEU A 13 44.33 7.41 -20.25
C LEU A 13 43.62 8.74 -19.93
N ILE A 14 44.07 9.84 -20.55
CA ILE A 14 43.47 11.17 -20.39
C ILE A 14 42.07 11.24 -21.03
N GLU A 15 41.91 10.72 -22.24
CA GLU A 15 40.60 10.69 -22.92
C GLU A 15 39.57 9.88 -22.11
N LEU A 16 39.98 8.75 -21.53
CA LEU A 16 39.11 7.96 -20.66
C LEU A 16 38.74 8.73 -19.39
N LEU A 17 39.71 9.41 -18.77
CA LEU A 17 39.52 10.15 -17.53
C LEU A 17 38.56 11.34 -17.70
N VAL A 18 38.67 12.08 -18.81
CA VAL A 18 37.75 13.19 -19.11
C VAL A 18 36.33 12.67 -19.31
N VAL A 19 36.16 11.53 -20.00
CA VAL A 19 34.83 10.96 -20.24
C VAL A 19 34.15 10.54 -18.93
N ILE A 20 34.84 9.85 -18.04
CA ILE A 20 34.26 9.47 -16.74
C ILE A 20 33.95 10.71 -15.88
N ALA A 21 34.76 11.76 -15.97
CA ALA A 21 34.52 13.02 -15.25
C ALA A 21 33.23 13.70 -15.72
N ILE A 22 33.00 13.76 -17.05
CA ILE A 22 31.76 14.30 -17.62
C ILE A 22 30.55 13.46 -17.20
N ILE A 23 30.65 12.12 -17.28
CA ILE A 23 29.57 11.22 -16.84
C ILE A 23 29.26 11.43 -15.35
N ALA A 24 30.28 11.61 -14.50
CA ALA A 24 30.09 11.83 -13.07
C ALA A 24 29.34 13.14 -12.77
N ILE A 25 29.66 14.23 -13.47
CA ILE A 25 28.96 15.51 -13.32
C ILE A 25 27.49 15.38 -13.76
N LEU A 26 27.24 14.77 -14.93
CA LEU A 26 25.89 14.55 -15.44
C LEU A 26 25.06 13.66 -14.50
N ALA A 27 25.65 12.56 -14.04
CA ALA A 27 25.01 11.66 -13.08
C ALA A 27 24.73 12.36 -11.74
N GLY A 28 25.67 13.19 -11.26
CA GLY A 28 25.53 13.95 -10.02
C GLY A 28 24.32 14.88 -10.01
N MET A 29 23.96 15.47 -11.16
CA MET A 29 22.75 16.29 -11.30
C MET A 29 21.46 15.46 -11.46
N LEU A 30 21.56 14.26 -12.06
CA LEU A 30 20.42 13.38 -12.31
C LEU A 30 19.94 12.63 -11.05
N LEU A 31 20.85 12.21 -10.17
CA LEU A 31 20.50 11.46 -8.94
C LEU A 31 19.46 12.17 -8.04
N PRO A 32 19.63 13.45 -7.66
CA PRO A 32 18.64 14.14 -6.84
C PRO A 32 17.31 14.38 -7.57
N ALA A 33 17.34 14.59 -8.89
CA ALA A 33 16.12 14.72 -9.70
C ALA A 33 15.36 13.38 -9.78
N LEU A 34 16.07 12.28 -10.02
CA LEU A 34 15.51 10.93 -10.08
C LEU A 34 14.96 10.48 -8.73
N ALA A 35 15.65 10.78 -7.62
CA ALA A 35 15.16 10.47 -6.28
C ALA A 35 13.82 11.18 -5.99
N LYS A 36 13.71 12.47 -6.33
CA LYS A 36 12.45 13.22 -6.21
C LYS A 36 11.36 12.67 -7.13
N ALA A 37 11.69 12.34 -8.38
CA ALA A 37 10.75 11.76 -9.34
C ALA A 37 10.21 10.42 -8.86
N LYS A 38 11.08 9.54 -8.36
CA LYS A 38 10.71 8.24 -7.78
C LYS A 38 9.79 8.40 -6.57
N ALA A 39 10.10 9.31 -5.65
CA ALA A 39 9.24 9.57 -4.49
C ALA A 39 7.84 10.04 -4.90
N LYS A 40 7.74 10.94 -5.89
CA LYS A 40 6.46 11.39 -6.45
C LYS A 40 5.69 10.25 -7.12
N ALA A 41 6.35 9.45 -7.95
CA ALA A 41 5.74 8.30 -8.62
C ALA A 41 5.18 7.29 -7.60
N THR A 42 5.94 6.98 -6.55
CA THR A 42 5.49 6.13 -5.44
C THR A 42 4.25 6.72 -4.75
N GLY A 43 4.23 8.03 -4.48
CA GLY A 43 3.06 8.71 -3.92
C GLY A 43 1.82 8.62 -4.81
N ILE A 44 1.99 8.81 -6.13
CA ILE A 44 0.92 8.65 -7.12
C ILE A 44 0.37 7.23 -7.10
N SER A 45 1.23 6.21 -7.05
CA SER A 45 0.80 4.82 -6.94
C SER A 45 -0.01 4.55 -5.66
N CYS A 46 0.42 5.10 -4.52
CA CYS A 46 -0.35 4.97 -3.28
C CYS A 46 -1.72 5.65 -3.35
N MET A 47 -1.80 6.85 -3.95
CA MET A 47 -3.08 7.54 -4.16
C MET A 47 -3.99 6.77 -5.10
N ASN A 48 -3.44 6.17 -6.18
CA ASN A 48 -4.21 5.36 -7.11
C ASN A 48 -4.76 4.10 -6.42
N ASN A 49 -3.94 3.41 -5.62
CA ASN A 49 -4.37 2.26 -4.81
C ASN A 49 -5.50 2.65 -3.84
N LEU A 50 -5.36 3.80 -3.16
CA LEU A 50 -6.39 4.30 -2.25
C LEU A 50 -7.69 4.65 -2.99
N ARG A 51 -7.61 5.29 -4.17
CA ARG A 51 -8.80 5.58 -4.99
C ARG A 51 -9.52 4.31 -5.43
N GLN A 52 -8.79 3.30 -5.92
CA GLN A 52 -9.35 2.00 -6.29
C GLN A 52 -10.00 1.30 -5.09
N MET A 53 -9.39 1.41 -3.92
CA MET A 53 -10.01 0.96 -2.67
C MET A 53 -11.29 1.74 -2.40
N SER A 54 -11.28 3.07 -2.35
CA SER A 54 -12.47 3.90 -2.11
C SER A 54 -13.63 3.60 -3.07
N PHE A 55 -13.36 3.31 -4.34
CA PHE A 55 -14.39 2.83 -5.27
C PHE A 55 -14.97 1.48 -4.84
N SER A 56 -14.13 0.54 -4.40
CA SER A 56 -14.59 -0.75 -3.85
C SER A 56 -15.53 -0.59 -2.66
N TRP A 57 -15.24 0.37 -1.77
CA TRP A 57 -16.11 0.69 -0.63
C TRP A 57 -17.44 1.30 -1.06
N THR A 58 -17.41 2.18 -2.05
CA THR A 58 -18.61 2.85 -2.56
C THR A 58 -19.51 1.82 -3.25
N MET A 59 -18.96 1.01 -4.15
CA MET A 59 -19.71 -0.07 -4.81
C MET A 59 -20.30 -1.07 -3.81
N TYR A 60 -19.55 -1.46 -2.77
CA TYR A 60 -20.11 -2.28 -1.70
C TYR A 60 -21.31 -1.59 -1.04
N THR A 61 -21.20 -0.30 -0.74
CA THR A 61 -22.26 0.44 -0.07
C THR A 61 -23.52 0.48 -0.94
N ASP A 62 -23.36 0.74 -2.23
CA ASP A 62 -24.45 0.80 -3.20
C ASP A 62 -25.18 -0.55 -3.30
N ASP A 63 -24.45 -1.66 -3.31
CA ASP A 63 -25.00 -3.02 -3.34
C ASP A 63 -25.62 -3.48 -2.00
N ASN A 64 -25.36 -2.78 -0.89
CA ASN A 64 -25.76 -3.19 0.46
C ASN A 64 -26.64 -2.13 1.15
N ASP A 65 -27.62 -1.56 0.43
CA ASP A 65 -28.64 -0.64 0.97
C ASP A 65 -28.07 0.59 1.72
N GLY A 66 -26.94 1.12 1.27
CA GLY A 66 -26.29 2.27 1.89
C GLY A 66 -25.41 1.91 3.10
N GLN A 67 -25.27 0.63 3.45
CA GLN A 67 -24.48 0.17 4.59
C GLN A 67 -22.99 0.15 4.27
N LEU A 68 -22.18 0.67 5.18
CA LEU A 68 -20.72 0.50 5.12
C LEU A 68 -20.36 -0.97 5.34
N VAL A 69 -19.19 -1.43 4.87
CA VAL A 69 -18.70 -2.77 5.24
C VAL A 69 -18.58 -2.89 6.76
N PRO A 70 -18.92 -4.06 7.33
CA PRO A 70 -18.90 -4.23 8.77
C PRO A 70 -17.47 -4.15 9.33
N ASN A 71 -17.24 -3.49 10.47
CA ASN A 71 -15.97 -3.54 11.18
C ASN A 71 -16.11 -4.30 12.48
N ALA A 72 -16.10 -5.63 12.39
CA ALA A 72 -16.14 -6.46 13.57
C ALA A 72 -14.84 -6.33 14.37
N VAL A 73 -14.99 -5.84 15.59
CA VAL A 73 -13.95 -5.91 16.62
C VAL A 73 -14.15 -7.22 17.40
N PHE A 74 -13.29 -7.53 18.36
CA PHE A 74 -13.40 -8.70 19.22
C PHE A 74 -14.83 -8.92 19.81
N PRO A 75 -15.26 -10.16 20.08
CA PRO A 75 -14.69 -11.42 19.66
C PRO A 75 -15.05 -11.80 18.21
N THR A 76 -15.90 -11.03 17.52
CA THR A 76 -16.53 -11.41 16.24
C THR A 76 -15.72 -11.03 14.99
N ARG A 77 -14.38 -11.01 15.08
CA ARG A 77 -13.47 -10.51 14.03
C ARG A 77 -13.68 -11.13 12.63
N ASN A 78 -14.27 -12.33 12.58
CA ASN A 78 -14.59 -13.02 11.33
C ASN A 78 -15.66 -12.33 10.47
N ARG A 79 -16.42 -11.39 11.04
CA ARG A 79 -17.43 -10.56 10.36
C ARG A 79 -16.92 -9.15 10.01
N SER A 80 -15.61 -8.93 10.06
CA SER A 80 -15.02 -7.65 9.70
C SER A 80 -14.77 -7.56 8.20
N TRP A 81 -14.71 -6.33 7.67
CA TRP A 81 -14.45 -6.01 6.27
C TRP A 81 -13.27 -6.80 5.70
N VAL A 82 -12.23 -6.96 6.52
CA VAL A 82 -11.10 -7.85 6.28
C VAL A 82 -10.83 -8.65 7.54
N ARG A 83 -10.56 -9.95 7.38
CA ARG A 83 -10.22 -10.83 8.49
C ARG A 83 -8.80 -10.55 8.99
N GLY A 84 -8.54 -11.01 10.21
CA GLY A 84 -7.25 -10.91 10.87
C GLY A 84 -6.98 -9.55 11.50
N TRP A 85 -6.02 -9.52 12.41
CA TRP A 85 -5.62 -8.31 13.11
C TRP A 85 -4.14 -8.02 12.89
N LEU A 86 -3.84 -6.80 12.44
CA LEU A 86 -2.48 -6.38 12.23
C LEU A 86 -1.90 -5.87 13.55
N ASN A 87 -0.91 -6.60 14.09
CA ASN A 87 -0.33 -6.34 15.40
C ASN A 87 1.19 -6.25 15.31
N TYR A 88 1.79 -5.26 15.98
CA TYR A 88 3.25 -5.17 16.16
C TYR A 88 3.73 -5.74 17.49
N ALA A 89 2.85 -5.85 18.49
CA ALA A 89 3.22 -6.34 19.81
C ALA A 89 3.57 -7.84 19.80
N GLN A 90 3.05 -8.59 18.83
CA GLN A 90 3.25 -10.04 18.72
C GLN A 90 3.38 -10.46 17.25
N SER A 91 4.20 -11.47 17.02
CA SER A 91 4.31 -12.15 15.72
C SER A 91 3.05 -12.96 15.44
N VAL A 92 2.01 -12.33 14.90
CA VAL A 92 0.78 -12.98 14.43
C VAL A 92 0.72 -13.21 12.91
N PRO A 93 0.47 -14.43 12.41
CA PRO A 93 0.47 -14.75 10.96
C PRO A 93 -0.39 -13.83 10.09
N ASP A 94 -1.44 -13.25 10.67
CA ASP A 94 -2.36 -12.27 10.08
C ASP A 94 -1.66 -11.10 9.38
N ASN A 95 -0.51 -10.64 9.90
CA ASN A 95 0.24 -9.53 9.31
C ASN A 95 0.69 -9.80 7.88
N THR A 96 0.91 -11.07 7.54
CA THR A 96 1.43 -11.54 6.25
C THR A 96 0.43 -12.36 5.44
N ASN A 97 -0.78 -12.57 5.97
CA ASN A 97 -1.76 -13.46 5.37
C ASN A 97 -2.59 -12.76 4.27
N THR A 98 -2.25 -13.02 3.00
CA THR A 98 -2.97 -12.48 1.85
C THR A 98 -4.33 -13.15 1.62
N VAL A 99 -4.56 -14.36 2.15
CA VAL A 99 -5.84 -15.08 2.01
C VAL A 99 -6.97 -14.30 2.66
N TYR A 100 -6.71 -13.61 3.78
CA TYR A 100 -7.73 -12.77 4.42
C TYR A 100 -8.12 -11.55 3.58
N LEU A 101 -7.23 -11.05 2.72
CA LEU A 101 -7.57 -10.01 1.76
C LEU A 101 -8.48 -10.57 0.65
N MET A 102 -8.19 -11.79 0.18
CA MET A 102 -9.00 -12.48 -0.83
C MET A 102 -10.39 -12.87 -0.32
N GLN A 103 -10.54 -13.06 1.00
CA GLN A 103 -11.81 -13.36 1.66
C GLN A 103 -12.54 -12.09 2.17
N SER A 104 -12.02 -10.90 1.87
CA SER A 104 -12.63 -9.64 2.28
C SER A 104 -13.99 -9.42 1.60
N HIS A 105 -14.88 -8.71 2.28
CA HIS A 105 -16.13 -8.18 1.71
C HIS A 105 -15.90 -7.28 0.48
N LEU A 106 -14.70 -6.69 0.34
CA LEU A 106 -14.36 -5.80 -0.77
C LEU A 106 -13.73 -6.54 -1.96
N TRP A 107 -13.33 -7.81 -1.80
CA TRP A 107 -12.67 -8.58 -2.85
C TRP A 107 -13.50 -8.73 -4.14
N PRO A 108 -14.84 -8.91 -4.09
CA PRO A 108 -15.66 -8.98 -5.30
C PRO A 108 -15.54 -7.74 -6.19
N TYR A 109 -15.31 -6.58 -5.60
CA TYR A 109 -15.27 -5.27 -6.26
C TYR A 109 -13.90 -4.91 -6.84
N HIS A 110 -12.82 -5.48 -6.29
CA HIS A 110 -11.47 -5.29 -6.84
C HIS A 110 -10.52 -6.44 -6.48
N ARG A 111 -10.27 -7.34 -7.44
CA ARG A 111 -9.53 -8.61 -7.25
C ARG A 111 -8.02 -8.48 -7.42
N SER A 112 -7.41 -7.47 -6.82
CA SER A 112 -5.96 -7.28 -6.86
C SER A 112 -5.40 -7.09 -5.45
N LEU A 113 -4.34 -7.81 -5.12
CA LEU A 113 -3.63 -7.62 -3.85
C LEU A 113 -2.88 -6.29 -3.81
N GLY A 114 -2.47 -5.76 -4.97
CA GLY A 114 -1.64 -4.55 -5.05
C GLY A 114 -2.30 -3.30 -4.44
N ILE A 115 -3.64 -3.22 -4.48
CA ILE A 115 -4.37 -2.04 -3.96
C ILE A 115 -4.38 -1.94 -2.44
N TRP A 116 -4.12 -3.05 -1.74
CA TRP A 116 -4.18 -3.10 -0.28
C TRP A 116 -2.94 -2.47 0.38
N LYS A 117 -1.82 -2.42 -0.34
CA LYS A 117 -0.54 -1.91 0.16
C LYS A 117 -0.10 -0.70 -0.64
N CYS A 118 0.26 0.38 0.05
CA CYS A 118 0.95 1.51 -0.54
C CYS A 118 2.43 1.13 -0.74
N PRO A 119 3.03 1.31 -1.93
CA PRO A 119 4.45 1.01 -2.13
C PRO A 119 5.41 1.87 -1.29
N ALA A 120 4.95 3.02 -0.76
CA ALA A 120 5.72 3.83 0.19
C ALA A 120 5.74 3.23 1.61
N ASP A 121 4.79 2.35 1.93
CA ASP A 121 4.67 1.77 3.25
C ASP A 121 5.68 0.62 3.40
N MET A 122 6.73 0.88 4.18
CA MET A 122 7.82 -0.06 4.47
C MET A 122 7.57 -0.89 5.73
N SER A 123 6.35 -0.89 6.27
CA SER A 123 6.03 -1.68 7.46
C SER A 123 6.21 -3.18 7.22
N THR A 124 6.94 -3.79 8.14
CA THR A 124 7.24 -5.23 8.14
C THR A 124 6.78 -5.88 9.44
N SER A 125 6.59 -7.19 9.41
CA SER A 125 6.38 -8.02 10.60
C SER A 125 7.24 -9.26 10.53
N ARG A 126 7.59 -9.81 11.69
CA ARG A 126 8.44 -11.01 11.77
C ARG A 126 7.53 -12.22 11.85
N HIS A 127 7.67 -13.21 10.96
CA HIS A 127 6.99 -14.51 11.04
C HIS A 127 7.93 -15.64 10.65
N GLY A 128 7.93 -16.72 11.42
CA GLY A 128 8.80 -17.88 11.16
C GLY A 128 10.29 -17.50 11.09
N GLY A 129 10.71 -16.53 11.91
CA GLY A 129 12.09 -16.00 11.92
C GLY A 129 12.43 -15.03 10.78
N LYS A 130 11.56 -14.87 9.76
CA LYS A 130 11.77 -13.98 8.61
C LYS A 130 11.06 -12.64 8.79
N GLN A 131 11.68 -11.56 8.32
CA GLN A 131 11.05 -10.25 8.22
C GLN A 131 10.31 -10.16 6.89
N LEU A 132 8.99 -9.95 6.94
CA LEU A 132 8.10 -9.96 5.78
C LEU A 132 7.32 -8.65 5.74
N SER A 133 7.00 -8.17 4.54
CA SER A 133 6.15 -6.99 4.37
C SER A 133 4.73 -7.28 4.86
N ARG A 134 4.10 -6.30 5.51
CA ARG A 134 2.70 -6.43 5.91
C ARG A 134 1.79 -6.49 4.68
N VAL A 135 0.61 -7.11 4.82
CA VAL A 135 -0.30 -7.29 3.68
C VAL A 135 -1.08 -6.05 3.28
N ARG A 136 -1.27 -5.07 4.18
CA ARG A 136 -2.01 -3.84 3.88
C ARG A 136 -1.49 -2.61 4.64
N SER A 137 -1.70 -1.44 4.04
CA SER A 137 -1.37 -0.11 4.58
C SER A 137 -2.56 0.64 5.17
N ILE A 138 -3.77 0.22 4.81
CA ILE A 138 -5.02 0.87 5.20
C ILE A 138 -5.68 0.13 6.36
N SER A 139 -6.47 0.83 7.17
CA SER A 139 -7.29 0.28 8.25
C SER A 139 -8.62 1.01 8.34
N MET A 140 -9.68 0.31 8.75
CA MET A 140 -10.97 0.91 9.05
C MET A 140 -11.06 1.29 10.54
N ASN A 141 -11.62 2.46 10.83
CA ASN A 141 -11.92 2.91 12.18
C ASN A 141 -12.99 2.00 12.84
N GLY A 142 -12.82 1.65 14.11
CA GLY A 142 -13.71 0.74 14.85
C GLY A 142 -15.17 1.20 14.99
N PHE A 143 -15.45 2.49 14.84
CA PHE A 143 -16.80 3.07 14.92
C PHE A 143 -17.59 2.98 13.61
N LEU A 144 -16.94 2.55 12.52
CA LEU A 144 -17.60 2.34 11.22
C LEU A 144 -18.22 0.94 11.20
N ASN A 145 -19.54 0.92 11.12
CA ASN A 145 -20.42 -0.25 11.10
C ASN A 145 -19.97 -1.44 11.98
N PRO A 146 -19.73 -1.26 13.30
CA PRO A 146 -19.45 -2.38 14.18
C PRO A 146 -20.72 -3.25 14.33
N PRO A 147 -20.63 -4.58 14.18
CA PRO A 147 -21.77 -5.48 14.34
C PRO A 147 -22.25 -5.58 15.79
N ALA A 148 -21.37 -5.28 16.76
CA ALA A 148 -21.70 -5.15 18.16
C ALA A 148 -20.86 -4.03 18.76
N LEU A 149 -21.46 -3.20 19.61
CA LEU A 149 -20.75 -2.15 20.33
C LEU A 149 -19.87 -2.78 21.42
N GLN A 150 -18.62 -2.32 21.51
CA GLN A 150 -17.74 -2.66 22.61
C GLN A 150 -17.80 -1.61 23.72
N GLY A 151 -17.35 -1.97 24.93
CA GLY A 151 -17.36 -1.05 26.08
C GLY A 151 -16.60 0.27 25.84
N TRP A 152 -15.47 0.23 25.14
CA TRP A 152 -14.71 1.42 24.73
C TRP A 152 -15.36 2.23 23.61
N GLN A 153 -16.45 1.72 23.03
CA GLN A 153 -17.29 2.46 22.10
C GLN A 153 -18.51 3.07 22.79
N ALA A 154 -18.67 2.87 24.10
CA ALA A 154 -19.75 3.48 24.87
C ALA A 154 -19.67 5.01 24.78
N GLY A 155 -20.83 5.65 24.61
CA GLY A 155 -20.94 7.10 24.46
C GLY A 155 -20.70 7.63 23.03
N TYR A 156 -20.24 6.80 22.09
CA TYR A 156 -20.08 7.19 20.69
C TYR A 156 -21.19 6.63 19.80
N ARG A 157 -21.61 7.41 18.81
CA ARG A 157 -22.57 6.96 17.79
C ARG A 157 -21.82 6.21 16.68
N PRO A 158 -22.07 4.91 16.45
CA PRO A 158 -21.50 4.21 15.31
C PRO A 158 -22.08 4.75 14.00
N ILE A 159 -21.23 4.89 13.00
CA ILE A 159 -21.63 5.28 11.63
C ILE A 159 -21.90 3.98 10.88
N ARG A 160 -23.15 3.69 10.54
CA ARG A 160 -23.50 2.45 9.84
C ARG A 160 -23.67 2.65 8.35
N LYS A 161 -24.23 3.79 7.97
CA LYS A 161 -24.44 4.19 6.57
C LYS A 161 -23.60 5.40 6.21
N LEU A 162 -23.32 5.60 4.91
CA LEU A 162 -22.71 6.84 4.44
C LEU A 162 -23.53 8.08 4.82
N SER A 163 -24.87 7.97 4.82
CA SER A 163 -25.77 9.03 5.25
C SER A 163 -25.59 9.42 6.72
N ASP A 164 -25.15 8.51 7.59
CA ASP A 164 -24.89 8.82 9.00
C ASP A 164 -23.69 9.75 9.16
N ALA A 165 -22.71 9.67 8.25
CA ALA A 165 -21.52 10.53 8.26
C ALA A 165 -21.82 11.95 7.74
N ALA A 166 -22.84 12.10 6.88
CA ALA A 166 -23.23 13.36 6.28
C ALA A 166 -24.19 14.21 7.17
N GLY A 167 -24.65 13.67 8.29
CA GLY A 167 -25.79 14.22 9.04
C GLY A 167 -25.53 14.43 10.54
N LYS A 168 -24.68 15.40 10.88
CA LYS A 168 -24.86 16.38 11.96
C LYS A 168 -23.70 17.39 11.92
N SER A 169 -24.03 18.64 11.60
CA SER A 169 -23.22 19.80 11.98
C SER A 169 -22.92 19.72 13.49
N LEU A 170 -21.69 20.08 13.86
CA LEU A 170 -21.28 20.33 15.24
C LEU A 170 -22.29 21.22 15.98
#